data_AF-A0A250WWR8-F1
#
_entry.id   AF-A0A250WWR8-F1
#
_cell.length_a   1.000
_cell.length_b   1.000
_cell.length_c   1.000
_cell.angle_alpha   90.00
_cell.angle_beta   90.00
_cell.angle_gamma   90.00
#
_symmetry.space_group_name_H-M   'P 1'
#
loop_
_entity.id
_entity.type
_entity.pdbx_description
1 polymer ?
#
loop_
_entity_poly.entity_id
_entity_poly.type
_entity_poly.pdbx_seq_one_letter_code
_entity_poly.pdbx_strand_id
1 'polypeptide(L)'
;MQKTISRTAQRPFTTSVPRSRLVVVAVKPTKAADFRSLSEPEILNKLGSLRTELASVRFLQRTRGISEVKPGEQQNPDPEKVPKANLNKHLKKQVAQLMTILRERQIKEGITRKEALQIERAVALSSGRAL
;
A
#
# COMPACT_ATOMS: atom_id res chain seq x y z
N MET A 1 -36.76 -52.30 37.05
CA MET A 1 -36.80 -52.60 35.60
C MET A 1 -35.79 -51.71 34.89
N GLN A 2 -34.75 -52.31 34.32
CA GLN A 2 -33.62 -51.63 33.68
C GLN A 2 -34.03 -51.20 32.26
N LYS A 3 -33.67 -49.98 31.83
CA LYS A 3 -33.79 -49.54 30.43
C LYS A 3 -32.40 -49.30 29.85
N THR A 4 -32.12 -50.02 28.77
CA THR A 4 -30.87 -50.10 28.01
C THR A 4 -30.63 -48.88 27.13
N ILE A 5 -29.36 -48.52 27.00
CA ILE A 5 -28.80 -47.41 26.23
C ILE A 5 -28.67 -47.80 24.75
N SER A 6 -29.13 -46.95 23.82
CA SER A 6 -28.84 -47.08 22.39
C SER A 6 -27.85 -46.01 21.93
N ARG A 7 -26.65 -46.47 21.56
CA ARG A 7 -25.46 -45.74 21.09
C ARG A 7 -25.67 -45.27 19.63
N THR A 8 -25.67 -43.96 19.39
CA THR A 8 -25.71 -43.39 18.03
C THR A 8 -24.30 -43.37 17.41
N ALA A 9 -24.19 -43.92 16.21
CA ALA A 9 -22.96 -44.04 15.44
C ALA A 9 -22.49 -42.67 14.90
N GLN A 10 -21.27 -42.26 15.24
CA GLN A 10 -20.60 -41.11 14.62
C GLN A 10 -19.92 -41.54 13.30
N ARG A 11 -20.22 -40.83 12.21
CA ARG A 11 -19.53 -40.97 10.92
C ARG A 11 -18.24 -40.13 10.93
N PRO A 12 -17.10 -40.62 10.40
CA PRO A 12 -15.91 -39.80 10.27
C PRO A 12 -16.04 -38.85 9.07
N PHE A 13 -15.93 -37.54 9.32
CA PHE A 13 -15.78 -36.53 8.28
C PHE A 13 -14.35 -36.60 7.72
N THR A 14 -14.20 -37.03 6.47
CA THR A 14 -12.93 -36.94 5.74
C THR A 14 -12.75 -35.50 5.26
N THR A 15 -11.75 -34.80 5.79
CA THR A 15 -11.36 -33.46 5.33
C THR A 15 -10.64 -33.55 3.98
N SER A 16 -11.31 -33.20 2.89
CA SER A 16 -10.66 -33.03 1.59
C SER A 16 -9.84 -31.72 1.61
N VAL A 17 -8.52 -31.82 1.56
CA VAL A 17 -7.63 -30.64 1.45
C VAL A 17 -7.71 -30.13 0.00
N PRO A 18 -8.21 -28.91 -0.26
CA PRO A 18 -8.21 -28.37 -1.61
C PRO A 18 -6.77 -28.05 -2.03
N ARG A 19 -6.30 -28.70 -3.09
CA ARG A 19 -5.06 -28.34 -3.80
C ARG A 19 -5.24 -26.94 -4.40
N SER A 20 -4.69 -25.92 -3.75
CA SER A 20 -4.66 -24.56 -4.29
C SER A 20 -3.75 -24.51 -5.52
N ARG A 21 -4.33 -24.28 -6.70
CA ARG A 21 -3.59 -23.88 -7.91
C ARG A 21 -2.86 -22.57 -7.64
N LEU A 22 -1.53 -22.57 -7.78
CA LEU A 22 -0.71 -21.38 -7.74
C LEU A 22 -0.96 -20.55 -9.00
N VAL A 23 -1.88 -19.59 -8.92
CA VAL A 23 -2.00 -18.52 -9.91
C VAL A 23 -0.91 -17.50 -9.57
N VAL A 24 0.16 -17.47 -10.35
CA VAL A 24 1.17 -16.41 -10.30
C VAL A 24 0.56 -15.17 -10.93
N VAL A 25 -0.24 -14.46 -10.14
CA VAL A 25 -0.64 -13.08 -10.45
C VAL A 25 0.65 -12.26 -10.36
N ALA A 26 0.94 -11.42 -11.35
CA ALA A 26 1.96 -10.38 -11.22
C ALA A 26 1.49 -9.41 -10.11
N VAL A 27 1.80 -9.75 -8.86
CA VAL A 27 1.34 -9.02 -7.68
C VAL A 27 2.15 -7.74 -7.64
N LYS A 28 1.50 -6.59 -7.83
CA LYS A 28 2.08 -5.28 -7.46
C LYS A 28 2.72 -5.46 -6.07
N PRO A 29 3.98 -5.06 -5.85
CA PRO A 29 4.68 -5.35 -4.59
C PRO A 29 3.83 -4.82 -3.43
N THR A 30 3.28 -5.75 -2.65
CA THR A 30 2.33 -5.47 -1.57
C THR A 30 2.88 -5.90 -0.23
N LYS A 31 3.96 -6.70 -0.23
CA LYS A 31 4.62 -7.18 0.96
C LYS A 31 5.89 -6.36 1.20
N ALA A 32 6.17 -6.07 2.46
CA ALA A 32 7.38 -5.35 2.85
C ALA A 32 8.66 -6.05 2.38
N ALA A 33 8.63 -7.39 2.26
CA ALA A 33 9.74 -8.19 1.76
C ALA A 33 10.18 -7.78 0.34
N ASP A 34 9.22 -7.42 -0.52
CA ASP A 34 9.47 -7.06 -1.93
C ASP A 34 10.29 -5.78 -2.07
N PHE A 35 10.31 -4.95 -1.03
CA PHE A 35 11.02 -3.67 -1.00
C PHE A 35 12.38 -3.74 -0.31
N ARG A 36 12.69 -4.85 0.38
CA ARG A 36 13.97 -5.00 1.10
C ARG A 36 15.17 -5.17 0.18
N SER A 37 14.96 -5.72 -1.02
CA SER A 37 15.98 -5.92 -2.05
C SER A 37 16.41 -4.64 -2.77
N LEU A 38 15.68 -3.54 -2.59
CA LEU A 38 15.93 -2.28 -3.28
C LEU A 38 17.08 -1.52 -2.65
N SER A 39 17.88 -0.82 -3.47
CA SER A 39 18.89 0.10 -2.95
C SER A 39 18.22 1.30 -2.27
N GLU A 40 18.92 1.95 -1.33
CA GLU A 40 18.39 3.16 -0.68
C GLU A 40 17.96 4.27 -1.66
N PRO A 41 18.76 4.62 -2.69
CA PRO A 41 18.33 5.63 -3.67
C PRO A 41 17.09 5.20 -4.46
N GLU A 42 16.93 3.90 -4.78
CA GLU A 42 15.72 3.39 -5.42
C GLU A 42 14.48 3.51 -4.53
N ILE A 43 14.64 3.28 -3.22
CA ILE A 43 13.55 3.44 -2.26
C ILE A 43 13.09 4.90 -2.22
N LEU A 44 14.03 5.86 -2.18
CA LEU A 44 13.71 7.29 -2.18
C LEU A 44 13.00 7.71 -3.48
N ASN A 45 13.48 7.24 -4.63
CA ASN A 45 12.86 7.52 -5.93
C ASN A 45 11.43 6.98 -5.98
N LYS A 46 11.23 5.70 -5.59
CA LYS A 46 9.90 5.09 -5.55
C LYS A 46 8.97 5.79 -4.56
N LEU A 47 9.47 6.22 -3.41
CA LEU A 47 8.69 6.96 -2.42
C LEU A 47 8.23 8.32 -2.97
N GLY A 48 9.08 8.99 -3.74
CA GLY A 48 8.72 10.19 -4.49
C GLY A 48 7.57 9.94 -5.48
N SER A 49 7.71 8.93 -6.34
CA SER A 49 6.69 8.56 -7.33
C SER A 49 5.36 8.14 -6.69
N LEU A 50 5.40 7.37 -5.60
CA LEU A 50 4.17 6.95 -4.91
C LEU A 50 3.45 8.12 -4.23
N ARG A 51 4.19 9.12 -3.73
CA ARG A 51 3.58 10.33 -3.15
C ARG A 51 2.91 11.20 -4.22
N THR A 52 3.52 11.35 -5.40
CA THR A 52 2.90 12.10 -6.51
C THR A 52 1.67 11.38 -7.06
N GLU A 53 1.74 10.05 -7.23
CA GLU A 53 0.59 9.23 -7.64
C GLU A 53 -0.55 9.29 -6.61
N LEU A 54 -0.24 9.27 -5.31
CA LEU A 54 -1.24 9.42 -4.26
C LEU A 54 -1.91 10.81 -4.32
N ALA A 55 -1.14 11.86 -4.60
CA ALA A 55 -1.67 13.20 -4.78
C ALA A 55 -2.60 13.29 -5.99
N SER A 56 -2.21 12.73 -7.15
CA SER A 56 -3.05 12.72 -8.35
C SER A 56 -4.34 11.92 -8.15
N VAL A 57 -4.26 10.75 -7.50
CA VAL A 57 -5.43 9.94 -7.16
C VAL A 57 -6.39 10.70 -6.23
N ARG A 58 -5.86 11.40 -5.23
CA ARG A 58 -6.69 12.24 -4.34
C ARG A 58 -7.34 13.40 -5.09
N PHE A 59 -6.62 14.02 -6.01
CA PHE A 59 -7.15 15.09 -6.84
C PHE A 59 -8.33 14.58 -7.68
N LEU A 60 -8.12 13.51 -8.45
CA LEU A 60 -9.18 12.91 -9.28
C LEU A 60 -10.39 12.44 -8.48
N GLN A 61 -10.18 11.93 -7.26
CA GLN A 61 -11.28 11.56 -6.36
C GLN A 61 -12.08 12.77 -5.86
N ARG A 62 -11.41 13.90 -5.59
CA ARG A 62 -12.08 15.16 -5.18
C ARG A 62 -12.82 15.81 -6.35
N THR A 63 -12.21 15.78 -7.54
CA THR A 63 -12.76 16.39 -8.76
C THR A 63 -13.71 15.46 -9.52
N ARG A 64 -14.01 14.27 -8.97
CA ARG A 64 -14.88 13.25 -9.59
C ARG A 64 -14.48 12.91 -11.04
N GLY A 65 -13.18 12.83 -11.30
CA GLY A 65 -12.65 12.44 -12.61
C GLY A 65 -12.39 13.59 -13.59
N ILE A 66 -12.62 14.84 -13.16
CA ILE A 66 -12.25 16.03 -13.93
C ILE A 66 -10.73 16.23 -13.85
N SER A 67 -10.05 16.04 -14.99
CA SER A 67 -8.60 16.22 -15.12
C SER A 67 -8.20 17.61 -15.59
N GLU A 68 -9.06 18.30 -16.36
CA GLU A 68 -8.81 19.61 -16.94
C GLU A 68 -10.02 20.50 -16.66
N VAL A 69 -9.84 21.71 -16.13
CA VAL A 69 -10.91 22.68 -15.94
C VAL A 69 -10.84 23.67 -17.11
N LYS A 70 -11.72 23.52 -18.09
CA LYS A 70 -11.86 24.51 -19.18
C LYS A 70 -12.93 25.53 -18.77
N PRO A 71 -12.61 26.84 -18.73
CA PRO A 71 -13.58 27.84 -18.33
C PRO A 71 -14.72 27.91 -19.36
N GLY A 72 -15.96 27.68 -18.92
CA GLY A 72 -17.18 27.81 -19.74
C GLY A 72 -17.81 26.50 -20.23
N GLU A 73 -17.17 25.35 -20.01
CA GLU A 73 -17.71 24.04 -20.44
C GLU A 73 -18.35 23.29 -19.25
N GLN A 74 -19.57 22.78 -19.44
CA GLN A 74 -20.30 22.06 -18.40
C GLN A 74 -19.73 20.64 -18.29
N GLN A 75 -18.87 20.42 -17.29
CA GLN A 75 -18.13 19.18 -17.14
C GLN A 75 -19.00 18.10 -16.49
N ASN A 76 -19.40 17.12 -17.29
CA ASN A 76 -20.01 15.91 -16.77
C ASN A 76 -18.94 15.00 -16.16
N PRO A 77 -19.07 14.58 -14.89
CA PRO A 77 -18.09 13.73 -14.25
C PRO A 77 -18.16 12.31 -14.84
N ASP A 78 -17.09 11.88 -15.50
CA ASP A 78 -16.95 10.51 -16.01
C ASP A 78 -16.67 9.54 -14.85
N PRO A 79 -17.61 8.64 -14.50
CA PRO A 79 -17.44 7.73 -13.36
C PRO A 79 -16.32 6.69 -13.58
N GLU A 80 -15.96 6.41 -14.83
CA GLU A 80 -14.90 5.46 -15.17
C GLU A 80 -13.49 6.01 -14.91
N LYS A 81 -13.31 7.33 -14.98
CA LYS A 81 -12.02 7.99 -14.73
C LYS A 81 -11.71 8.16 -13.24
N VAL A 82 -12.70 7.94 -12.36
CA VAL A 82 -12.51 8.07 -10.91
C VAL A 82 -11.73 6.87 -10.37
N PRO A 83 -10.53 7.07 -9.81
CA PRO A 83 -9.77 5.98 -9.25
C PRO A 83 -10.49 5.35 -8.05
N LYS A 84 -10.56 4.02 -8.02
CA LYS A 84 -11.19 3.26 -6.94
C LYS A 84 -10.59 3.63 -5.58
N ALA A 85 -11.44 3.74 -4.54
CA ALA A 85 -11.01 4.07 -3.18
C ALA A 85 -9.91 3.13 -2.63
N ASN A 86 -9.95 1.85 -3.04
CA ASN A 86 -8.94 0.86 -2.67
C ASN A 86 -7.53 1.24 -3.11
N LEU A 87 -7.36 1.93 -4.25
CA LEU A 87 -6.05 2.32 -4.76
C LEU A 87 -5.33 3.26 -3.78
N ASN A 88 -6.05 4.24 -3.23
CA ASN A 88 -5.52 5.18 -2.24
C ASN A 88 -5.04 4.46 -0.98
N LYS A 89 -5.79 3.45 -0.51
CA LYS A 89 -5.38 2.59 0.62
C LYS A 89 -4.10 1.82 0.33
N HIS A 90 -3.94 1.30 -0.89
CA HIS A 90 -2.75 0.54 -1.28
C HIS A 90 -1.52 1.44 -1.39
N LEU A 91 -1.64 2.61 -2.03
CA LEU A 91 -0.56 3.58 -2.14
C LEU A 91 -0.07 4.06 -0.76
N LYS A 92 -0.99 4.38 0.16
CA LYS A 92 -0.63 4.72 1.55
C LYS A 92 0.16 3.59 2.24
N LYS A 93 -0.27 2.34 2.06
CA LYS A 93 0.39 1.18 2.66
C LYS A 93 1.79 0.99 2.10
N GLN A 94 1.99 1.15 0.80
CA GLN A 94 3.30 1.05 0.15
C GLN A 94 4.24 2.17 0.61
N VAL A 95 3.76 3.42 0.70
CA VAL A 95 4.54 4.54 1.26
C VAL A 95 4.97 4.26 2.70
N ALA A 96 4.05 3.77 3.54
CA ALA A 96 4.38 3.41 4.91
C ALA A 96 5.44 2.31 4.99
N GLN A 97 5.32 1.25 4.18
CA GLN A 97 6.29 0.16 4.12
C GLN A 97 7.69 0.64 3.72
N LEU A 98 7.80 1.50 2.71
CA LEU A 98 9.08 2.07 2.30
C LEU A 98 9.71 2.93 3.39
N MET A 99 8.91 3.77 4.08
CA MET A 99 9.40 4.58 5.20
C MET A 99 9.88 3.72 6.37
N THR A 100 9.19 2.63 6.68
CA THR A 100 9.63 1.69 7.73
C THR A 100 10.99 1.08 7.38
N ILE A 101 11.18 0.63 6.12
CA ILE A 101 12.45 0.03 5.68
C ILE A 101 13.59 1.06 5.72
N LEU A 102 13.34 2.30 5.28
CA LEU A 102 14.32 3.39 5.41
C LEU A 102 14.72 3.60 6.88
N ARG A 103 13.74 3.62 7.78
CA ARG A 103 14.02 3.82 9.20
C ARG A 103 14.79 2.64 9.80
N GLU A 104 14.46 1.40 9.42
CA GLU A 104 15.22 0.21 9.81
C GLU A 104 16.69 0.30 9.37
N ARG A 105 16.98 0.87 8.19
CA ARG A 105 18.35 1.07 7.69
C ARG A 105 19.09 2.15 8.46
N GLN A 106 18.48 3.31 8.66
CA GLN A 106 19.04 4.39 9.48
C GLN A 106 19.38 3.91 10.90
N ILE A 107 18.53 3.07 11.50
CA ILE A 107 18.80 2.47 12.81
C ILE A 107 20.03 1.56 12.77
N LYS A 108 20.20 0.76 11.71
CA LYS A 108 21.39 -0.09 11.53
C LYS A 108 22.67 0.73 11.37
N GLU A 109 22.58 1.89 10.74
CA GLU A 109 23.68 2.84 10.59
C GLU A 109 23.95 3.66 11.85
N GLY A 110 23.13 3.51 12.90
CA GLY A 110 23.28 4.23 14.16
C GLY A 110 22.71 5.66 14.14
N ILE A 111 21.98 6.05 13.09
CA ILE A 111 21.42 7.39 12.94
C ILE A 111 20.24 7.60 13.90
N THR A 112 20.40 8.54 14.82
CA THR A 112 19.38 8.89 15.79
C THR A 112 18.18 9.56 15.11
N ARG A 113 17.03 9.58 15.80
CA ARG A 113 15.83 10.24 15.26
C ARG A 113 16.03 11.73 15.01
N LYS A 114 16.82 12.41 15.85
CA LYS A 114 17.10 13.84 15.73
C LYS A 114 17.93 14.14 14.49
N GLU A 115 18.98 13.36 14.25
CA GLU A 115 19.84 13.48 13.07
C GLU A 115 19.06 13.20 11.79
N ALA A 116 18.22 12.16 11.77
CA ALA A 116 17.37 11.86 10.62
C ALA A 116 16.45 13.05 10.26
N LEU A 117 15.84 13.69 11.26
CA LEU A 117 15.01 14.88 11.05
C LEU A 117 15.82 16.09 10.55
N GLN A 118 17.05 16.27 11.04
CA GLN A 118 17.94 17.33 10.56
C GLN A 118 18.34 17.12 9.11
N ILE A 119 18.67 15.89 8.73
CA ILE A 119 18.97 15.51 7.34
C ILE A 119 17.75 15.76 6.46
N GLU A 120 16.56 15.28 6.84
CA GLU A 120 15.33 15.51 6.10
C GLU A 120 15.04 17.01 5.92
N ARG A 121 15.21 17.81 6.97
CA ARG A 121 15.02 19.26 6.92
C ARG A 121 16.05 19.94 6.00
N ALA A 122 17.32 19.54 6.07
CA ALA A 122 18.38 20.05 5.22
C ALA A 122 18.12 19.73 3.75
N VAL A 123 17.67 18.51 3.45
CA VAL A 123 17.28 18.09 2.10
C VAL A 123 16.06 18.86 1.60
N ALA A 124 15.05 19.10 2.44
CA ALA A 124 13.89 19.89 2.07
C ALA A 124 14.27 21.34 1.70
N LEU A 125 15.15 21.96 2.50
CA LEU A 125 15.66 23.30 2.25
C LEU A 125 16.49 23.38 0.97
N SER A 126 17.37 22.40 0.71
CA SER A 126 18.20 22.40 -0.50
C SER A 126 17.42 22.06 -1.77
N SER A 127 16.36 21.25 -1.66
CA SER A 127 15.53 20.83 -2.80
C SER A 127 14.35 21.76 -3.11
N GLY A 128 14.14 22.83 -2.32
CA GLY A 128 13.02 23.75 -2.49
C GLY A 128 11.63 23.13 -2.30
N ARG A 129 11.56 21.92 -1.70
CA ARG A 129 10.28 21.27 -1.37
C ARG A 129 9.81 21.78 -0.01
N ALA A 130 8.59 22.34 0.03
CA ALA A 130 7.94 22.68 1.30
C ALA A 130 7.73 21.42 2.15
N LEU A 131 8.06 21.51 3.44
CA LEU A 131 7.93 20.44 4.45
C LEU A 131 6.47 19.96 4.58
#